data_AF-A0A2V9IKS0-F1
#
_entry.id   AF-A0A2V9IKS0-F1
#
_cell.length_a   1.000
_cell.length_b   1.000
_cell.length_c   1.000
_cell.angle_alpha   90.00
_cell.angle_beta   90.00
_cell.angle_gamma   90.00
#
_symmetry.space_group_name_H-M   'P 1'
#
loop_
_entity.id
_entity.type
_entity.pdbx_description
1 polymer ?
#
loop_
_entity_poly.entity_id
_entity_poly.type
_entity_poly.pdbx_seq_one_letter_code
_entity_poly.pdbx_strand_id
1 'polypeptide(L)'
;MSGSARSSVSVTKKARKRTRPRWTKQEVEILRRLYRTHSNADIAAVLGRKVSSVVFKAHRLGLTKGIRRLREMGRENISLRWHAERASKKRKTRR
;
A
#
# COMPACT_ATOMS: atom_id res chain seq x y z
N MET A 1 -18.75 57.74 0.21
CA MET A 1 -19.31 56.45 -0.22
C MET A 1 -18.22 55.41 -0.11
N SER A 2 -18.35 54.53 0.89
CA SER A 2 -17.28 53.73 1.47
C SER A 2 -16.80 52.60 0.55
N GLY A 3 -15.48 52.47 0.41
CA GLY A 3 -14.83 51.40 -0.34
C GLY A 3 -15.05 50.03 0.31
N SER A 4 -15.49 49.07 -0.50
CA SER A 4 -15.68 47.68 -0.08
C SER A 4 -14.40 46.88 -0.34
N ALA A 5 -13.59 46.69 0.69
CA ALA A 5 -12.44 45.80 0.67
C ALA A 5 -12.93 44.35 0.69
N ARG A 6 -12.77 43.62 -0.42
CA ARG A 6 -12.96 42.16 -0.45
C ARG A 6 -11.72 41.50 0.15
N SER A 7 -11.81 41.09 1.41
CA SER A 7 -10.80 40.29 2.09
C SER A 7 -10.67 38.92 1.42
N SER A 8 -9.51 38.65 0.82
CA SER A 8 -9.10 37.32 0.38
C SER A 8 -8.64 36.50 1.58
N VAL A 9 -9.44 35.53 2.01
CA VAL A 9 -9.02 34.61 3.07
C VAL A 9 -8.13 33.54 2.45
N SER A 10 -6.82 33.68 2.61
CA SER A 10 -5.85 32.63 2.28
C SER A 10 -5.97 31.48 3.27
N VAL A 11 -6.61 30.38 2.88
CA VAL A 11 -6.59 29.13 3.65
C VAL A 11 -5.18 28.53 3.57
N THR A 12 -4.37 28.77 4.59
CA THR A 12 -3.04 28.15 4.70
C THR A 12 -3.18 26.66 5.00
N LYS A 13 -2.72 25.81 4.07
CA LYS A 13 -2.78 24.35 4.19
C LYS A 13 -1.74 23.88 5.22
N LYS A 14 -2.13 23.71 6.49
CA LYS A 14 -1.26 23.23 7.57
C LYS A 14 -0.65 21.87 7.20
N ALA A 15 0.68 21.78 7.14
CA ALA A 15 1.40 20.55 6.86
C ALA A 15 1.11 19.51 7.95
N ARG A 16 0.51 18.36 7.56
CA ARG A 16 0.25 17.27 8.50
C ARG A 16 1.59 16.62 8.89
N LYS A 17 1.91 16.62 10.20
CA LYS A 17 3.07 15.90 10.76
C LYS A 17 3.12 14.48 10.16
N ARG A 18 4.23 14.08 9.55
CA ARG A 18 4.45 12.75 8.94
C ARG A 18 4.65 11.65 10.00
N THR A 19 3.86 11.64 11.06
CA THR A 19 3.93 10.59 12.06
C THR A 19 3.35 9.30 11.46
N ARG A 20 4.14 8.23 11.47
CA ARG A 20 3.63 6.91 11.07
C ARG A 20 2.59 6.48 12.11
N PRO A 21 1.34 6.15 11.72
CA PRO A 21 0.33 5.74 12.67
C PRO A 21 0.79 4.49 13.43
N ARG A 22 0.69 4.53 14.77
CA ARG A 22 1.03 3.41 15.66
C ARG A 22 0.19 2.18 15.30
N TRP A 23 0.77 1.00 15.50
CA TRP A 23 0.06 -0.27 15.35
C TRP A 23 -0.72 -0.58 16.62
N THR A 24 -2.02 -0.83 16.50
CA THR A 24 -2.85 -1.30 17.61
C THR A 24 -2.67 -2.81 17.83
N LYS A 25 -3.11 -3.30 19.00
CA LYS A 25 -3.07 -4.73 19.30
C LYS A 25 -3.94 -5.53 18.31
N GLN A 26 -5.13 -5.02 18.01
CA GLN A 26 -6.07 -5.62 17.04
C GLN A 26 -5.46 -5.72 15.63
N GLU A 27 -4.80 -4.66 15.15
CA GLU A 27 -4.15 -4.70 13.82
C GLU A 27 -3.02 -5.73 13.77
N VAL A 28 -2.26 -5.88 14.87
CA VAL A 28 -1.20 -6.89 14.98
C VAL A 28 -1.79 -8.30 14.97
N GLU A 29 -2.92 -8.52 15.65
CA GLU A 29 -3.61 -9.80 15.69
C GLU A 29 -4.16 -10.19 14.30
N ILE A 30 -4.84 -9.25 13.63
CA ILE A 30 -5.32 -9.43 12.25
C ILE A 30 -4.13 -9.75 11.32
N LEU A 31 -3.03 -9.02 11.45
CA LEU A 31 -1.83 -9.27 10.67
C LEU A 31 -1.31 -10.70 10.90
N ARG A 32 -1.17 -11.15 12.16
CA ARG A 32 -0.71 -12.51 12.48
C ARG A 32 -1.62 -13.58 11.88
N ARG A 33 -2.94 -13.40 11.96
CA ARG A 33 -3.94 -14.33 11.45
C ARG A 33 -3.90 -14.43 9.92
N LEU A 34 -3.84 -13.30 9.22
CA LEU A 34 -3.97 -13.25 7.76
C LEU A 34 -2.64 -13.46 7.03
N TYR A 35 -1.49 -13.14 7.65
CA TYR A 35 -0.21 -13.09 6.94
C TYR A 35 0.16 -14.40 6.27
N ARG A 36 -0.11 -15.54 6.91
CA ARG A 36 0.29 -16.86 6.40
C ARG A 36 -0.40 -17.23 5.08
N THR A 37 -1.61 -16.73 4.82
CA THR A 37 -2.46 -17.16 3.71
C THR A 37 -2.78 -16.08 2.70
N HIS A 38 -2.82 -14.80 3.09
CA HIS A 38 -3.26 -13.71 2.21
C HIS A 38 -2.08 -12.95 1.58
N SER A 39 -2.35 -12.21 0.49
CA SER A 39 -1.35 -11.30 -0.08
C SER A 39 -1.11 -10.10 0.83
N ASN A 40 0.03 -9.42 0.68
CA ASN A 40 0.27 -8.19 1.42
C ASN A 40 -0.64 -7.04 0.96
N ALA A 41 -1.18 -7.11 -0.27
CA ALA A 41 -2.13 -6.14 -0.80
C ALA A 41 -3.50 -6.28 -0.13
N ASP A 42 -3.99 -7.51 0.04
CA ASP A 42 -5.29 -7.77 0.67
C ASP A 42 -5.24 -7.37 2.16
N ILE A 43 -4.17 -7.75 2.85
CA ILE A 43 -3.98 -7.39 4.26
C ILE A 43 -3.88 -5.87 4.42
N ALA A 44 -3.24 -5.19 3.48
CA ALA A 44 -3.16 -3.73 3.46
C ALA A 44 -4.54 -3.09 3.28
N ALA A 45 -5.38 -3.63 2.40
CA ALA A 45 -6.75 -3.17 2.20
C ALA A 45 -7.60 -3.38 3.48
N VAL A 46 -7.53 -4.56 4.08
CA VAL A 46 -8.25 -4.89 5.33
C VAL A 46 -7.85 -3.97 6.48
N LEU A 47 -6.56 -3.67 6.63
CA LEU A 47 -6.04 -2.83 7.71
C LEU A 47 -6.10 -1.32 7.40
N GLY A 48 -6.50 -0.92 6.19
CA GLY A 48 -6.41 0.48 5.76
C GLY A 48 -4.98 1.04 5.77
N ARG A 49 -3.97 0.19 5.54
CA ARG A 49 -2.54 0.55 5.61
C ARG A 49 -1.87 0.43 4.25
N LYS A 50 -0.69 1.05 4.11
CA LYS A 50 0.16 0.84 2.93
C LYS A 50 0.77 -0.57 2.97
N VAL A 51 0.86 -1.21 1.81
CA VAL A 51 1.52 -2.53 1.65
C VAL A 51 2.93 -2.55 2.24
N SER A 52 3.72 -1.50 2.02
CA SER A 52 5.06 -1.37 2.59
C SER A 52 5.08 -1.34 4.12
N SER A 53 4.06 -0.75 4.75
CA SER A 53 3.90 -0.78 6.21
C SER A 53 3.59 -2.17 6.72
N VAL A 54 2.78 -2.95 5.97
CA VAL A 54 2.46 -4.34 6.31
C VAL A 54 3.71 -5.22 6.21
N VAL A 55 4.48 -5.09 5.11
CA VAL A 55 5.75 -5.81 4.91
C VAL A 55 6.72 -5.53 6.06
N PHE A 56 6.96 -4.25 6.36
CA PHE A 56 7.91 -3.88 7.41
C PHE A 56 7.46 -4.38 8.79
N LYS A 57 6.16 -4.28 9.11
CA LYS A 57 5.63 -4.77 10.37
C LYS A 57 5.73 -6.29 10.48
N ALA A 58 5.37 -7.02 9.43
CA ALA A 58 5.45 -8.47 9.41
C ALA A 58 6.89 -8.96 9.58
N HIS A 59 7.85 -8.31 8.91
CA HIS A 59 9.28 -8.57 9.09
C HIS A 59 9.71 -8.37 10.56
N ARG A 60 9.32 -7.24 11.17
CA ARG A 60 9.61 -6.96 12.59
C ARG A 60 8.95 -7.94 13.57
N LEU A 61 7.92 -8.65 13.15
CA LEU A 61 7.22 -9.67 13.92
C LEU A 61 7.69 -11.10 13.59
N GLY A 62 8.64 -11.28 12.66
CA GLY A 62 9.14 -12.58 12.21
C GLY A 62 8.09 -13.42 11.47
N LEU A 63 7.09 -12.79 10.83
CA LEU A 63 6.02 -13.52 10.15
C LEU A 63 6.47 -14.00 8.77
N THR A 64 6.11 -15.25 8.44
CA THR A 64 6.40 -15.88 7.16
C THR A 64 5.12 -16.27 6.43
N LYS A 65 5.20 -16.37 5.10
CA LYS A 65 4.11 -16.87 4.26
C LYS A 65 4.10 -18.39 4.31
N GLY A 66 2.92 -19.00 4.26
CA GLY A 66 2.79 -20.45 4.19
C GLY A 66 3.27 -20.99 2.83
N ILE A 67 3.72 -22.24 2.80
CA ILE A 67 4.24 -22.91 1.60
C ILE A 67 3.25 -22.85 0.43
N ARG A 68 1.95 -23.11 0.68
CA ARG A 68 0.90 -23.01 -0.34
C ARG A 68 0.84 -21.62 -0.97
N ARG A 69 0.84 -20.58 -0.13
CA ARG A 69 0.78 -19.18 -0.57
C ARG A 69 2.05 -18.75 -1.30
N LEU A 70 3.23 -19.20 -0.87
CA LEU A 70 4.50 -18.96 -1.58
C LEU A 70 4.49 -19.53 -3.00
N ARG A 71 3.97 -20.75 -3.19
CA ARG A 71 3.82 -21.37 -4.52
C ARG A 71 2.90 -20.56 -5.42
N GLU A 72 1.76 -20.13 -4.90
CA GLU A 72 0.80 -19.28 -5.62
C GLU A 72 1.41 -17.93 -6.01
N MET A 73 2.09 -17.25 -5.08
CA MET A 73 2.84 -16.01 -5.34
C MET A 73 3.85 -16.17 -6.47
N GLY A 74 4.56 -17.30 -6.51
CA GLY A 74 5.50 -17.61 -7.59
C GLY A 74 4.81 -17.61 -8.96
N ARG A 75 3.66 -18.29 -9.07
CA ARG A 75 2.88 -18.32 -10.32
C ARG A 75 2.35 -16.93 -10.71
N GLU A 76 1.80 -16.18 -9.76
CA GLU A 76 1.31 -14.82 -9.95
C GLU A 76 2.42 -13.89 -10.47
N ASN A 77 3.59 -13.90 -9.82
CA ASN A 77 4.72 -13.06 -10.18
C ASN A 77 5.28 -13.40 -11.56
N ILE A 78 5.36 -14.68 -11.91
CA ILE A 78 5.82 -15.13 -13.23
C ILE A 78 4.85 -14.62 -14.31
N SER A 79 3.54 -14.80 -14.12
CA SER A 79 2.51 -14.32 -15.05
C SER A 79 2.60 -12.80 -15.27
N LEU A 80 2.72 -12.02 -14.20
CA LEU A 80 2.86 -10.56 -14.28
C LEU A 80 4.11 -10.14 -15.06
N ARG A 81 5.24 -10.84 -14.91
CA ARG A 81 6.47 -10.56 -15.69
C ARG A 81 6.25 -10.77 -17.18
N TRP A 82 5.61 -11.86 -17.58
CA TRP A 82 5.31 -12.14 -19.00
C TRP A 82 4.29 -11.17 -19.59
N HIS A 83 3.29 -10.74 -18.83
CA HIS A 83 2.30 -9.76 -19.30
C HIS A 83 2.83 -8.32 -19.37
N ALA A 84 3.72 -7.92 -18.44
CA ALA A 84 4.35 -6.59 -18.46
C ALA A 84 5.25 -6.39 -19.68
N GLU A 85 5.94 -7.45 -20.14
CA GLU A 85 6.79 -7.41 -21.33
C GLU A 85 5.96 -7.11 -22.60
N ARG A 86 4.75 -7.68 -22.69
CA ARG A 86 3.80 -7.43 -23.79
C ARG A 86 3.24 -6.00 -23.76
N ALA A 87 3.03 -5.43 -22.56
CA ALA A 87 2.59 -4.04 -22.41
C ALA A 87 3.70 -3.03 -22.79
N SER A 88 4.96 -3.34 -22.47
CA SER A 88 6.14 -2.56 -22.86
C SER A 88 6.34 -2.51 -24.38
N LYS A 89 6.25 -3.67 -25.06
CA LYS A 89 6.34 -3.75 -26.54
C LYS A 89 5.29 -2.89 -27.24
N LYS A 90 4.07 -2.77 -26.69
CA LYS A 90 2.98 -1.93 -27.23
C LYS A 90 3.23 -0.42 -27.14
N ARG A 91 4.11 0.03 -26.24
CA ARG A 91 4.50 1.45 -26.09
C ARG A 91 5.63 1.87 -27.02
N LYS A 92 6.45 0.92 -27.50
CA LYS A 92 7.60 1.20 -28.37
C LYS A 92 7.24 1.27 -29.86
N THR A 93 6.11 0.70 -30.26
CA THR A 93 5.60 0.66 -31.65
C THR A 93 4.63 1.81 -32.01
N ARG A 94 4.49 2.83 -31.16
CA ARG A 94 3.67 4.03 -31.43
C ARG A 94 4.55 5.27 -31.69
N ARG A 95 5.60 5.13 -32.50
CA ARG A 95 6.46 6.23 -32.94
C ARG A 95 6.35 6.41 -34.45
#